data_AF-A0AAW4IDH5-F1
#
_entry.id   AF-A0AAW4IDH5-F1
#
_cell.length_a   1.000
_cell.length_b   1.000
_cell.length_c   1.000
_cell.angle_alpha   90.00
_cell.angle_beta   90.00
_cell.angle_gamma   90.00
#
_symmetry.space_group_name_H-M   'P 1'
#
loop_
_entity.id
_entity.type
_entity.pdbx_description
1 polymer ?
#
loop_
_entity_poly.entity_id
_entity_poly.type
_entity_poly.pdbx_seq_one_letter_code
_entity_poly.pdbx_strand_id
1 'polypeptide(L)'
;MFELAPVSLWLEDYSALKQLFDRWRAAGVSDLRAHLAQDSARVRQCSAALKVLKVNRRTLELFAAENQQVLEANLDQVFRDDMHDAVFHELAALWSGQLEFSNQTVNYALDGRRLDVQIRARILPGYEADWSRVLLSLEDITAQVRSASQLRRSEQYARDLFEHSPVSLWVEDFSAVKSLLDGVRSQGIDDFKTFITVHPEFVTRCMQEIRVVDVNQQTLRMFGASSKEMLLNNIGRVFRGEMHESFADQLLDLWEGKTFQQREVVNYALSGDAVHIHMQFSVLADHLADWGLVLLSLVDITARKKAEAYLEYLGKHDVLTQLRNRAFYAEELNRVTRKGPWPLSIIAIDLNGLKVVNDEQGHAAGDSMLRRVGEVLAKAVDPPACAARIGGDEFTVLLPGMDERSAFALQERILSMLDLNNQFYPGQPISLAMGVASCRSGDMVEAAIHRADQAMYAEKIRYYQEKGVDRRQLS
;
A
#
# COMPACT_ATOMS: atom_id res chain seq x y z
N MET A 1 -40.59 52.22 -3.14
CA MET A 1 -39.68 51.27 -2.46
C MET A 1 -39.67 49.91 -3.17
N PHE A 2 -40.83 49.30 -3.48
CA PHE A 2 -40.94 48.02 -4.22
C PHE A 2 -40.12 47.94 -5.53
N GLU A 3 -40.19 48.96 -6.40
CA GLU A 3 -39.46 48.98 -7.68
C GLU A 3 -37.93 49.07 -7.57
N LEU A 4 -37.44 49.64 -6.47
CA LEU A 4 -36.01 49.92 -6.26
C LEU A 4 -35.36 48.88 -5.36
N ALA A 5 -36.08 47.82 -4.98
CA ALA A 5 -35.54 46.77 -4.14
C ALA A 5 -34.43 46.00 -4.89
N PRO A 6 -33.28 45.70 -4.25
CA PRO A 6 -32.16 45.01 -4.89
C PRO A 6 -32.40 43.50 -5.10
N VAL A 7 -33.58 42.99 -4.70
CA VAL A 7 -33.98 41.58 -4.78
C VAL A 7 -35.24 41.45 -5.66
N SER A 8 -35.45 40.27 -6.25
CA SER A 8 -36.68 39.98 -6.99
C SER A 8 -37.85 39.97 -6.02
N LEU A 9 -38.88 40.77 -6.30
CA LEU A 9 -40.11 40.84 -5.51
C LEU A 9 -41.33 40.61 -6.37
N TRP A 10 -42.28 39.86 -5.84
CA TRP A 10 -43.58 39.58 -6.42
C TRP A 10 -44.65 39.91 -5.40
N LEU A 11 -45.70 40.60 -5.84
CA LEU A 11 -46.93 40.79 -5.10
C LEU A 11 -47.99 39.94 -5.78
N GLU A 12 -48.56 39.00 -5.05
CA GLU A 12 -49.51 38.03 -5.55
C GLU A 12 -50.82 38.07 -4.75
N ASP A 13 -51.88 37.53 -5.34
CA ASP A 13 -53.21 37.38 -4.77
C ASP A 13 -53.53 35.89 -4.65
N TYR A 14 -53.64 35.41 -3.41
CA TYR A 14 -53.93 34.02 -3.07
C TYR A 14 -55.38 33.84 -2.60
N SER A 15 -56.27 34.80 -2.85
CA SER A 15 -57.67 34.75 -2.40
C SER A 15 -58.41 33.52 -2.92
N ALA A 16 -58.18 33.17 -4.18
CA ALA A 16 -58.78 31.98 -4.79
C ALA A 16 -58.25 30.69 -4.15
N LEU A 17 -56.96 30.66 -3.78
CA LEU A 17 -56.37 29.54 -3.04
C LEU A 17 -56.97 29.44 -1.63
N LYS A 18 -57.12 30.55 -0.93
CA LYS A 18 -57.74 30.59 0.41
C LYS A 18 -59.17 30.05 0.38
N GLN A 19 -59.98 30.49 -0.59
CA GLN A 19 -61.33 29.98 -0.80
C GLN A 19 -61.35 28.48 -1.17
N LEU A 20 -60.37 28.01 -1.94
CA LEU A 20 -60.21 26.58 -2.23
C LEU A 20 -59.91 25.79 -0.95
N PHE A 21 -59.00 26.27 -0.12
CA PHE A 21 -58.65 25.65 1.16
C PHE A 21 -59.83 25.64 2.14
N ASP A 22 -60.57 26.74 2.25
CA ASP A 22 -61.75 26.82 3.11
C ASP A 22 -62.84 25.84 2.65
N ARG A 23 -63.04 25.68 1.34
CA ARG A 23 -63.96 24.65 0.79
C ARG A 23 -63.51 23.24 1.14
N TRP A 24 -62.22 22.93 1.03
CA TRP A 24 -61.69 21.62 1.39
C TRP A 24 -61.81 21.33 2.88
N ARG A 25 -61.54 22.32 3.74
CA ARG A 25 -61.76 22.20 5.20
C ARG A 25 -63.23 21.96 5.52
N ALA A 26 -64.14 22.71 4.89
CA ALA A 26 -65.58 22.52 5.06
C ALA A 26 -66.06 21.15 4.57
N ALA A 27 -65.39 20.57 3.56
CA ALA A 27 -65.63 19.22 3.06
C ALA A 27 -64.96 18.11 3.91
N GLY A 28 -64.35 18.46 5.05
CA GLY A 28 -63.76 17.50 5.98
C GLY A 28 -62.34 17.05 5.66
N VAL A 29 -61.64 17.71 4.74
CA VAL A 29 -60.21 17.45 4.50
C VAL A 29 -59.41 17.94 5.71
N SER A 30 -58.67 17.03 6.35
CA SER A 30 -57.78 17.34 7.48
C SER A 30 -56.30 17.24 7.11
N ASP A 31 -55.94 16.32 6.22
CA ASP A 31 -54.57 16.12 5.72
C ASP A 31 -54.47 16.57 4.26
N LEU A 32 -53.87 17.75 4.05
CA LEU A 32 -53.65 18.29 2.71
C LEU A 32 -52.71 17.39 1.89
N ARG A 33 -51.71 16.75 2.51
CA ARG A 33 -50.74 15.91 1.81
C ARG A 33 -51.42 14.72 1.17
N ALA A 34 -52.19 13.98 1.96
CA ALA A 34 -52.96 12.86 1.47
C ALA A 34 -53.98 13.32 0.41
N HIS A 35 -54.60 14.49 0.61
CA HIS A 35 -55.59 15.03 -0.33
C HIS A 35 -54.99 15.40 -1.69
N LEU A 36 -53.81 16.03 -1.73
CA LEU A 36 -53.13 16.41 -2.97
C LEU A 36 -52.47 15.20 -3.65
N ALA A 37 -51.97 14.22 -2.89
CA ALA A 37 -51.36 13.01 -3.44
C ALA A 37 -52.34 12.09 -4.18
N GLN A 38 -53.63 12.14 -3.83
CA GLN A 38 -54.67 11.34 -4.47
C GLN A 38 -55.03 11.81 -5.89
N ASP A 39 -54.76 13.06 -6.24
CA ASP A 39 -55.10 13.63 -7.54
C ASP A 39 -54.19 14.80 -7.89
N SER A 40 -53.29 14.59 -8.86
CA SER A 40 -52.35 15.60 -9.35
C SER A 40 -53.05 16.82 -9.99
N ALA A 41 -54.32 16.71 -10.39
CA ALA A 41 -55.09 17.85 -10.86
C ALA A 41 -55.37 18.88 -9.76
N ARG A 42 -55.40 18.47 -8.49
CA ARG A 42 -55.61 19.37 -7.34
C ARG A 42 -54.41 20.29 -7.12
N VAL A 43 -53.18 19.78 -7.33
CA VAL A 43 -51.97 20.62 -7.28
C VAL A 43 -52.01 21.66 -8.39
N ARG A 44 -52.37 21.28 -9.62
CA ARG A 44 -52.57 22.23 -10.73
C ARG A 44 -53.67 23.26 -10.43
N GLN A 45 -54.74 22.85 -9.77
CA GLN A 45 -55.82 23.75 -9.34
C GLN A 45 -55.33 24.78 -8.31
N CYS A 46 -54.48 24.37 -7.36
CA CYS A 46 -53.84 25.29 -6.42
C CYS A 46 -52.94 26.29 -7.14
N SER A 47 -52.06 25.83 -8.03
CA SER A 47 -51.16 26.71 -8.80
C SER A 47 -51.94 27.70 -9.68
N ALA A 48 -53.02 27.26 -10.33
CA ALA A 48 -53.88 28.12 -11.14
C ALA A 48 -54.68 29.15 -10.32
N ALA A 49 -54.79 28.96 -9.00
CA ALA A 49 -55.45 29.89 -8.09
C ALA A 49 -54.52 31.01 -7.59
N LEU A 50 -53.22 30.94 -7.89
CA LEU A 50 -52.25 31.98 -7.58
C LEU A 50 -52.26 33.02 -8.71
N LYS A 51 -52.39 34.30 -8.35
CA LYS A 51 -52.41 35.38 -9.33
C LYS A 51 -51.31 36.40 -9.05
N VAL A 52 -50.47 36.63 -10.04
CA VAL A 52 -49.48 37.71 -10.01
C VAL A 52 -50.21 39.05 -10.12
N LEU A 53 -50.00 39.94 -9.15
CA LEU A 53 -50.52 41.32 -9.21
C LEU A 53 -49.46 42.27 -9.73
N LYS A 54 -48.22 42.10 -9.25
CA LYS A 54 -47.13 43.01 -9.58
C LYS A 54 -45.77 42.36 -9.37
N VAL A 55 -44.83 42.58 -10.28
CA VAL A 55 -43.41 42.26 -10.08
C VAL A 55 -42.55 43.51 -10.17
N ASN A 56 -41.40 43.53 -9.51
CA ASN A 56 -40.46 44.65 -9.61
C ASN A 56 -39.49 44.48 -10.80
N ARG A 57 -38.75 45.55 -11.12
CA ARG A 57 -37.71 45.52 -12.17
C ARG A 57 -36.70 44.39 -11.97
N ARG A 58 -36.29 44.11 -10.73
CA ARG A 58 -35.29 43.07 -10.45
C ARG A 58 -35.79 41.66 -10.80
N THR A 59 -37.08 41.38 -10.63
CA THR A 59 -37.72 40.15 -11.09
C THR A 59 -37.63 40.01 -12.61
N LEU A 60 -37.96 41.06 -13.36
CA LEU A 60 -37.90 41.05 -14.82
C LEU A 60 -36.47 40.77 -15.33
N GLU A 61 -35.48 41.40 -14.70
CA GLU A 61 -34.06 41.15 -14.99
C GLU A 61 -33.65 39.70 -14.67
N LEU A 62 -34.06 39.16 -13.51
CA LEU A 62 -33.73 37.81 -13.08
C LEU A 62 -34.24 36.75 -14.08
N PHE A 63 -35.49 36.89 -14.54
CA PHE A 63 -36.13 35.97 -15.47
C PHE A 63 -35.94 36.31 -16.94
N ALA A 64 -35.14 37.33 -17.27
CA ALA A 64 -34.93 37.80 -18.64
C ALA A 64 -36.25 38.15 -19.37
N ALA A 65 -37.22 38.71 -18.65
CA ALA A 65 -38.50 39.16 -19.21
C ALA A 65 -38.45 40.65 -19.54
N GLU A 66 -38.96 41.03 -20.72
CA GLU A 66 -38.98 42.43 -21.15
C GLU A 66 -39.90 43.30 -20.28
N ASN A 67 -41.02 42.73 -19.84
CA ASN A 67 -42.03 43.38 -19.01
C ASN A 67 -42.90 42.33 -18.29
N GLN A 68 -43.75 42.79 -17.37
CA GLN A 68 -44.62 41.91 -16.56
C GLN A 68 -45.59 41.09 -17.43
N GLN A 69 -46.11 41.64 -18.53
CA GLN A 69 -47.06 40.92 -19.40
C GLN A 69 -46.37 39.72 -20.09
N VAL A 70 -45.13 39.91 -20.54
CA VAL A 70 -44.32 38.82 -21.12
C VAL A 70 -44.01 37.75 -20.08
N LEU A 71 -43.67 38.15 -18.85
CA LEU A 71 -43.42 37.20 -17.76
C LEU A 71 -44.69 36.40 -17.42
N GLU A 72 -45.83 37.07 -17.26
CA GLU A 72 -47.13 36.47 -16.95
C GLU A 72 -47.60 35.48 -18.03
N ALA A 73 -47.38 35.82 -19.30
CA ALA A 73 -47.74 34.96 -20.43
C ALA A 73 -46.89 33.68 -20.52
N ASN A 74 -45.74 33.61 -19.83
CA ASN A 74 -44.78 32.52 -19.90
C ASN A 74 -44.43 31.94 -18.51
N LEU A 75 -45.30 32.09 -17.52
CA LEU A 75 -45.06 31.54 -16.17
C LEU A 75 -44.92 30.02 -16.16
N ASP A 76 -45.55 29.34 -17.12
CA ASP A 76 -45.42 27.90 -17.36
C ASP A 76 -44.00 27.49 -17.80
N GLN A 77 -43.25 28.39 -18.45
CA GLN A 77 -41.84 28.15 -18.78
C GLN A 77 -40.93 28.43 -17.60
N VAL A 78 -41.29 29.40 -16.75
CA VAL A 78 -40.53 29.78 -15.56
C VAL A 78 -40.66 28.73 -14.46
N PHE A 79 -41.89 28.25 -14.26
CA PHE A 79 -42.25 27.28 -13.24
C PHE A 79 -42.61 25.94 -13.87
N ARG A 80 -41.60 25.08 -14.04
CA ARG A 80 -41.74 23.77 -14.70
C ARG A 80 -40.91 22.68 -14.04
N ASP A 81 -41.08 21.46 -14.53
CA ASP A 81 -40.28 20.28 -14.19
C ASP A 81 -40.21 20.03 -12.67
N ASP A 82 -39.06 20.32 -12.06
CA ASP A 82 -38.65 19.97 -10.70
C ASP A 82 -39.37 20.74 -9.57
N MET A 83 -40.30 21.65 -9.90
CA MET A 83 -40.98 22.50 -8.91
C MET A 83 -42.10 21.85 -8.12
N HIS A 84 -42.61 20.69 -8.55
CA HIS A 84 -43.83 20.11 -7.98
C HIS A 84 -43.69 19.77 -6.49
N ASP A 85 -42.52 19.29 -6.07
CA ASP A 85 -42.26 18.96 -4.65
C ASP A 85 -42.08 20.23 -3.80
N ALA A 86 -41.57 21.31 -4.39
CA ALA A 86 -41.39 22.59 -3.70
C ALA A 86 -42.72 23.30 -3.45
N VAL A 87 -43.63 23.29 -4.42
CA VAL A 87 -44.99 23.85 -4.30
C VAL A 87 -45.76 23.16 -3.16
N PHE A 88 -45.55 21.86 -2.96
CA PHE A 88 -46.18 21.14 -1.86
C PHE A 88 -45.80 21.72 -0.49
N HIS A 89 -44.52 22.04 -0.28
CA HIS A 89 -44.03 22.62 0.97
C HIS A 89 -44.73 23.95 1.28
N GLU A 90 -44.93 24.79 0.26
CA GLU A 90 -45.60 26.09 0.38
C GLU A 90 -47.09 25.95 0.70
N LEU A 91 -47.79 25.07 -0.03
CA LEU A 91 -49.21 24.80 0.21
C LEU A 91 -49.46 24.21 1.60
N ALA A 92 -48.57 23.32 2.06
CA ALA A 92 -48.65 22.74 3.40
C ALA A 92 -48.45 23.78 4.51
N ALA A 93 -47.48 24.69 4.34
CA ALA A 93 -47.26 25.81 5.27
C ALA A 93 -48.53 26.66 5.41
N LEU A 94 -49.10 27.10 4.30
CA LEU A 94 -50.35 27.88 4.26
C LEU A 94 -51.53 27.11 4.87
N TRP A 95 -51.66 25.82 4.59
CA TRP A 95 -52.72 24.97 5.15
C TRP A 95 -52.61 24.76 6.65
N SER A 96 -51.40 24.75 7.20
CA SER A 96 -51.19 24.71 8.65
C SER A 96 -51.47 26.06 9.34
N GLY A 97 -51.76 27.11 8.57
CA GLY A 97 -52.04 28.46 9.06
C GLY A 97 -50.80 29.34 9.20
N GLN A 98 -49.64 28.94 8.65
CA GLN A 98 -48.47 29.80 8.63
C GLN A 98 -48.68 30.97 7.68
N LEU A 99 -48.33 32.18 8.14
CA LEU A 99 -48.43 33.41 7.35
C LEU A 99 -47.11 33.79 6.67
N GLU A 100 -46.03 33.07 6.98
CA GLU A 100 -44.70 33.23 6.40
C GLU A 100 -44.10 31.85 6.15
N PHE A 101 -43.49 31.66 4.98
CA PHE A 101 -42.81 30.42 4.61
C PHE A 101 -41.59 30.68 3.75
N SER A 102 -40.67 29.72 3.73
CA SER A 102 -39.49 29.77 2.86
C SER A 102 -39.15 28.38 2.34
N ASN A 103 -38.63 28.32 1.12
CA ASN A 103 -38.19 27.07 0.49
C ASN A 103 -37.10 27.33 -0.58
N GLN A 104 -36.38 26.28 -0.96
CA GLN A 104 -35.46 26.28 -2.09
C GLN A 104 -36.08 25.48 -3.24
N THR A 105 -36.02 26.04 -4.44
CA THR A 105 -36.58 25.41 -5.64
C THR A 105 -35.79 25.82 -6.88
N VAL A 106 -36.17 25.25 -8.02
CA VAL A 106 -35.57 25.52 -9.32
C VAL A 106 -36.57 26.27 -10.17
N ASN A 107 -36.18 27.43 -10.68
CA ASN A 107 -36.94 28.14 -11.71
C ASN A 107 -36.11 28.24 -13.00
N TYR A 108 -36.73 28.64 -14.10
CA TYR A 108 -36.05 28.87 -15.37
C TYR A 108 -36.29 30.32 -15.83
N ALA A 109 -35.24 31.01 -16.24
CA ALA A 109 -35.39 32.27 -16.96
C ALA A 109 -35.91 32.02 -18.38
N LEU A 110 -36.54 33.02 -18.99
CA LEU A 110 -37.10 32.93 -20.34
C LEU A 110 -36.02 32.77 -21.44
N ASP A 111 -34.76 33.07 -21.10
CA ASP A 111 -33.58 32.79 -21.93
C ASP A 111 -33.07 31.34 -21.82
N GLY A 112 -33.74 30.50 -21.01
CA GLY A 112 -33.42 29.09 -20.79
C GLY A 112 -32.44 28.81 -19.65
N ARG A 113 -31.91 29.82 -18.95
CA ARG A 113 -31.04 29.59 -17.79
C ARG A 113 -31.81 28.96 -16.65
N ARG A 114 -31.29 27.85 -16.10
CA ARG A 114 -31.76 27.26 -14.85
C ARG A 114 -31.26 28.06 -13.66
N LEU A 115 -32.17 28.44 -12.77
CA LEU A 115 -31.92 29.22 -11.55
C LEU A 115 -32.27 28.38 -10.33
N ASP A 116 -31.31 28.14 -9.44
CA ASP A 116 -31.62 27.70 -8.08
C ASP A 116 -32.03 28.94 -7.29
N VAL A 117 -33.27 28.97 -6.78
CA VAL A 117 -33.83 30.13 -6.10
C VAL A 117 -34.23 29.81 -4.67
N GLN A 118 -33.91 30.72 -3.75
CA GLN A 118 -34.49 30.75 -2.42
C GLN A 118 -35.73 31.63 -2.46
N ILE A 119 -36.88 31.03 -2.17
CA ILE A 119 -38.16 31.74 -2.06
C ILE A 119 -38.43 32.02 -0.58
N ARG A 120 -38.87 33.24 -0.30
CA ARG A 120 -39.51 33.60 0.98
C ARG A 120 -40.81 34.33 0.67
N ALA A 121 -41.88 33.91 1.30
CA ALA A 121 -43.20 34.48 1.09
C ALA A 121 -43.81 34.87 2.42
N ARG A 122 -44.57 35.97 2.42
CA ARG A 122 -45.33 36.42 3.59
C ARG A 122 -46.66 37.03 3.17
N ILE A 123 -47.74 36.63 3.83
CA ILE A 123 -49.03 37.29 3.74
C ILE A 123 -48.92 38.64 4.45
N LEU A 124 -49.26 39.73 3.75
CA LEU A 124 -49.07 41.08 4.29
C LEU A 124 -50.04 41.37 5.44
N PRO A 125 -49.62 42.17 6.45
CA PRO A 125 -50.50 42.59 7.53
C PRO A 125 -51.78 43.26 7.03
N GLY A 126 -52.93 42.87 7.59
CA GLY A 126 -54.26 43.33 7.18
C GLY A 126 -54.93 42.49 6.09
N TYR A 127 -54.23 41.48 5.56
CA TYR A 127 -54.71 40.56 4.51
C TYR A 127 -54.66 39.09 4.95
N GLU A 128 -54.56 38.83 6.25
CA GLU A 128 -54.45 37.47 6.81
C GLU A 128 -55.74 36.64 6.62
N ALA A 129 -56.88 37.32 6.57
CA ALA A 129 -58.19 36.68 6.46
C ALA A 129 -58.51 36.19 5.04
N ASP A 130 -58.05 36.93 4.01
CA ASP A 130 -58.41 36.69 2.61
C ASP A 130 -57.22 36.26 1.73
N TRP A 131 -55.98 36.55 2.14
CA TRP A 131 -54.75 36.32 1.39
C TRP A 131 -54.66 37.09 0.06
N SER A 132 -55.36 38.23 -0.06
CA SER A 132 -55.37 39.01 -1.30
C SER A 132 -54.07 39.79 -1.56
N ARG A 133 -53.14 39.80 -0.59
CA ARG A 133 -51.78 40.35 -0.73
C ARG A 133 -50.73 39.45 -0.11
N VAL A 134 -49.94 38.81 -0.96
CA VAL A 134 -48.78 37.99 -0.56
C VAL A 134 -47.53 38.58 -1.21
N LEU A 135 -46.51 38.88 -0.40
CA LEU A 135 -45.21 39.34 -0.90
C LEU A 135 -44.25 38.15 -0.95
N LEU A 136 -43.71 37.88 -2.12
CA LEU A 136 -42.65 36.89 -2.32
C LEU A 136 -41.35 37.61 -2.69
N SER A 137 -40.24 37.14 -2.11
CA SER A 137 -38.89 37.49 -2.53
C SER A 137 -38.19 36.27 -3.08
N LEU A 138 -37.55 36.43 -4.23
CA LEU A 138 -36.70 35.41 -4.84
C LEU A 138 -35.25 35.89 -4.83
N GLU A 139 -34.36 35.01 -4.37
CA GLU A 139 -32.92 35.22 -4.41
C GLU A 139 -32.28 34.11 -5.24
N ASP A 140 -31.45 34.49 -6.23
CA ASP A 140 -30.68 33.54 -7.04
C ASP A 140 -29.49 33.02 -6.23
N ILE A 141 -29.57 31.74 -5.86
CA ILE A 141 -28.54 31.02 -5.10
C ILE A 141 -27.74 30.04 -5.98
N THR A 142 -27.91 30.12 -7.32
CA THR A 142 -27.29 29.19 -8.28
C THR A 142 -25.78 29.10 -8.12
N ALA A 143 -25.09 30.25 -7.98
CA ALA A 143 -23.64 30.28 -7.80
C ALA A 143 -23.19 29.60 -6.50
N GLN A 144 -23.96 29.76 -5.42
CA GLN A 144 -23.66 29.19 -4.11
C GLN A 144 -23.86 27.66 -4.13
N VAL A 145 -25.00 27.20 -4.68
CA VAL A 145 -25.31 25.77 -4.82
C VAL A 145 -24.29 25.06 -5.71
N ARG A 146 -23.88 25.69 -6.83
CA ARG A 146 -22.84 25.14 -7.72
C ARG A 146 -21.47 25.06 -7.04
N SER A 147 -21.03 26.13 -6.38
CA SER A 147 -19.74 26.13 -5.67
C SER A 147 -19.70 25.08 -4.55
N ALA A 148 -20.76 24.98 -3.75
CA ALA A 148 -20.84 23.98 -2.69
C ALA A 148 -20.87 22.54 -3.24
N SER A 149 -21.55 22.32 -4.37
CA SER A 149 -21.61 21.00 -5.00
C SER A 149 -20.28 20.63 -5.67
N GLN A 150 -19.60 21.59 -6.29
CA GLN A 150 -18.27 21.40 -6.86
C GLN A 150 -17.23 21.11 -5.78
N LEU A 151 -17.26 21.84 -4.67
CA LEU A 151 -16.38 21.60 -3.53
C LEU A 151 -16.57 20.18 -2.98
N ARG A 152 -17.82 19.79 -2.69
CA ARG A 152 -18.13 18.43 -2.22
C ARG A 152 -17.66 17.36 -3.21
N ARG A 153 -17.85 17.57 -4.51
CA ARG A 153 -17.39 16.64 -5.55
C ARG A 153 -15.86 16.57 -5.59
N SER A 154 -15.17 17.69 -5.44
CA SER A 154 -13.70 17.75 -5.40
C SER A 154 -13.13 17.06 -4.16
N GLU A 155 -13.72 17.30 -2.99
CA GLU A 155 -13.36 16.64 -1.73
C GLU A 155 -13.57 15.13 -1.80
N GLN A 156 -14.75 14.71 -2.28
CA GLN A 156 -15.05 13.28 -2.45
C GLN A 156 -14.09 12.63 -3.45
N TYR A 157 -13.82 13.29 -4.57
CA TYR A 157 -12.86 12.79 -5.57
C TYR A 157 -11.46 12.60 -4.97
N ALA A 158 -10.94 13.59 -4.23
CA ALA A 158 -9.64 13.49 -3.58
C ALA A 158 -9.61 12.37 -2.53
N ARG A 159 -10.68 12.24 -1.73
CA ARG A 159 -10.82 11.17 -0.74
C ARG A 159 -10.84 9.80 -1.39
N ASP A 160 -11.60 9.63 -2.47
CA ASP A 160 -11.72 8.36 -3.19
C ASP A 160 -10.37 7.96 -3.81
N LEU A 161 -9.63 8.92 -4.40
CA LEU A 161 -8.28 8.66 -4.92
C LEU A 161 -7.32 8.19 -3.82
N PHE A 162 -7.37 8.80 -2.63
CA PHE A 162 -6.54 8.38 -1.50
C PHE A 162 -6.93 6.99 -0.99
N GLU A 163 -8.20 6.81 -0.63
CA GLU A 163 -8.72 5.59 -0.01
C GLU A 163 -8.59 4.35 -0.91
N HIS A 164 -8.79 4.52 -2.22
CA HIS A 164 -8.79 3.43 -3.19
C HIS A 164 -7.51 3.33 -4.01
N SER A 165 -6.46 4.09 -3.66
CA SER A 165 -5.16 3.96 -4.30
C SER A 165 -4.63 2.51 -4.16
N PRO A 166 -4.06 1.91 -5.24
CA PRO A 166 -3.54 0.55 -5.22
C PRO A 166 -2.20 0.42 -4.47
N VAL A 167 -1.61 1.54 -4.03
CA VAL A 167 -0.40 1.57 -3.20
C VAL A 167 -0.75 1.99 -1.77
N SER A 168 0.04 1.54 -0.80
CA SER A 168 -0.15 1.93 0.61
C SER A 168 0.25 3.39 0.77
N LEU A 169 -0.70 4.24 1.17
CA LEU A 169 -0.47 5.67 1.39
C LEU A 169 -0.63 6.01 2.87
N TRP A 170 0.28 6.87 3.35
CA TRP A 170 0.28 7.40 4.70
C TRP A 170 0.40 8.91 4.64
N VAL A 171 -0.37 9.58 5.47
CA VAL A 171 -0.24 11.00 5.75
C VAL A 171 0.26 11.12 7.17
N GLU A 172 1.40 11.77 7.34
CA GLU A 172 2.07 11.92 8.63
C GLU A 172 2.37 13.39 8.91
N ASP A 173 2.45 13.73 10.19
CA ASP A 173 2.86 15.03 10.70
C ASP A 173 4.24 14.84 11.37
N PHE A 174 5.23 15.55 10.83
CA PHE A 174 6.63 15.53 11.25
C PHE A 174 7.03 16.83 11.94
N SER A 175 6.10 17.71 12.32
CA SER A 175 6.44 18.99 12.95
C SER A 175 7.19 18.87 14.27
N ALA A 176 6.89 17.84 15.05
CA ALA A 176 7.64 17.54 16.26
C ALA A 176 9.09 17.10 15.94
N VAL A 177 9.26 16.24 14.93
CA VAL A 177 10.59 15.81 14.45
C VAL A 177 11.39 17.00 13.91
N LYS A 178 10.76 17.89 13.12
CA LYS A 178 11.38 19.12 12.62
C LYS A 178 11.88 20.00 13.76
N SER A 179 11.05 20.21 14.79
CA SER A 179 11.40 20.99 15.97
C SER A 179 12.58 20.39 16.74
N LEU A 180 12.66 19.06 16.83
CA LEU A 180 13.80 18.37 17.45
C LEU A 180 15.09 18.59 16.64
N LEU A 181 15.03 18.46 15.32
CA LEU A 181 16.19 18.69 14.45
C LEU A 181 16.65 20.16 14.50
N ASP A 182 15.73 21.11 14.46
CA ASP A 182 16.05 22.53 14.59
C ASP A 182 16.66 22.85 15.96
N GLY A 183 16.18 22.19 17.01
CA GLY A 183 16.76 22.27 18.35
C GLY A 183 18.22 21.83 18.37
N VAL A 184 18.54 20.67 17.77
CA VAL A 184 19.92 20.18 17.63
C VAL A 184 20.79 21.16 16.83
N ARG A 185 20.25 21.72 15.74
CA ARG A 185 20.95 22.71 14.91
C ARG A 185 21.25 24.01 15.66
N SER A 186 20.31 24.47 16.47
CA SER A 186 20.48 25.69 17.29
C SER A 186 21.57 25.56 18.35
N GLN A 187 21.93 24.34 18.74
CA GLN A 187 23.02 24.05 19.67
C GLN A 187 24.41 24.05 18.99
N GLY A 188 24.49 24.31 17.69
CA GLY A 188 25.76 24.37 16.95
C GLY A 188 26.34 23.01 16.57
N ILE A 189 25.52 21.96 16.53
CA ILE A 189 25.93 20.65 16.03
C ILE A 189 25.95 20.69 14.51
N ASP A 190 27.13 20.53 13.90
CA ASP A 190 27.29 20.50 12.44
C ASP A 190 27.37 19.06 11.89
N ASP A 191 28.03 18.14 12.61
CA ASP A 191 28.13 16.72 12.25
C ASP A 191 27.00 15.91 12.88
N PHE A 192 25.83 15.96 12.22
CA PHE A 192 24.64 15.26 12.67
C PHE A 192 24.79 13.73 12.65
N LYS A 193 25.60 13.17 11.74
CA LYS A 193 25.84 11.73 11.66
C LYS A 193 26.55 11.22 12.90
N THR A 194 27.62 11.90 13.33
CA THR A 194 28.31 11.56 14.58
C THR A 194 27.39 11.75 15.78
N PHE A 195 26.58 12.82 15.79
CA PHE A 195 25.60 13.07 16.86
C PHE A 195 24.62 11.90 17.03
N ILE A 196 23.91 11.45 15.99
CA ILE A 196 22.93 10.35 16.11
C ILE A 196 23.59 8.99 16.36
N THR A 197 24.88 8.84 16.02
CA THR A 197 25.66 7.63 16.35
C THR A 197 25.98 7.56 17.84
N VAL A 198 26.31 8.70 18.46
CA VAL A 198 26.59 8.80 19.90
C VAL A 198 25.30 8.85 20.73
N HIS A 199 24.22 9.37 20.14
CA HIS A 199 22.91 9.56 20.77
C HIS A 199 21.80 8.76 20.07
N PRO A 200 21.84 7.41 20.06
CA PRO A 200 20.80 6.59 19.43
C PRO A 200 19.41 6.79 20.04
N GLU A 201 19.33 7.24 21.31
CA GLU A 201 18.09 7.62 21.96
C GLU A 201 17.38 8.80 21.27
N PHE A 202 18.11 9.67 20.58
CA PHE A 202 17.54 10.76 19.80
C PHE A 202 16.70 10.23 18.63
N VAL A 203 17.21 9.22 17.92
CA VAL A 203 16.50 8.56 16.82
C VAL A 203 15.21 7.92 17.34
N THR A 204 15.31 7.17 18.45
CA THR A 204 14.14 6.56 19.10
C THR A 204 13.09 7.60 19.50
N ARG A 205 13.53 8.73 20.06
CA ARG A 205 12.63 9.84 20.40
C ARG A 205 11.95 10.40 19.15
N CYS A 206 12.69 10.68 18.08
CA CYS A 206 12.11 11.15 16.82
C CYS A 206 11.07 10.16 16.27
N MET A 207 11.32 8.84 16.35
CA MET A 207 10.34 7.83 15.93
C MET A 207 9.03 7.89 16.73
N GLN A 208 9.11 8.15 18.03
CA GLN A 208 7.94 8.27 18.91
C GLN A 208 7.11 9.54 18.65
N GLU A 209 7.74 10.57 18.09
CA GLU A 209 7.10 11.83 17.73
C GLU A 209 6.46 11.80 16.33
N ILE A 210 6.63 10.71 15.57
CA ILE A 210 5.94 10.55 14.28
C ILE A 210 4.44 10.40 14.55
N ARG A 211 3.66 11.34 14.01
CA ARG A 211 2.21 11.32 14.14
C ARG A 211 1.59 10.91 12.82
N VAL A 212 0.98 9.72 12.79
CA VAL A 212 0.19 9.28 11.64
C VAL A 212 -1.16 9.99 11.66
N VAL A 213 -1.41 10.81 10.65
CA VAL A 213 -2.66 11.58 10.48
C VAL A 213 -3.72 10.71 9.80
N ASP A 214 -3.35 10.03 8.72
CA ASP A 214 -4.27 9.14 8.01
C ASP A 214 -3.52 8.05 7.22
N VAL A 215 -4.23 6.97 6.90
CA VAL A 215 -3.77 5.87 6.04
C VAL A 215 -4.90 5.41 5.13
N ASN A 216 -4.58 4.86 3.95
CA ASN A 216 -5.59 4.34 3.05
C ASN A 216 -5.92 2.84 3.25
N GLN A 217 -6.89 2.33 2.49
CA GLN A 217 -7.33 0.94 2.59
C GLN A 217 -6.23 -0.07 2.24
N GLN A 218 -5.32 0.28 1.32
CA GLN A 218 -4.23 -0.60 0.93
C GLN A 218 -3.21 -0.78 2.07
N THR A 219 -2.95 0.28 2.85
CA THR A 219 -2.14 0.20 4.07
C THR A 219 -2.71 -0.83 5.05
N LEU A 220 -4.02 -0.79 5.30
CA LEU A 220 -4.67 -1.72 6.22
C LEU A 220 -4.47 -3.17 5.78
N ARG A 221 -4.59 -3.45 4.47
CA ARG A 221 -4.34 -4.78 3.91
C ARG A 221 -2.88 -5.21 4.07
N MET A 222 -1.94 -4.32 3.75
CA MET A 222 -0.50 -4.60 3.82
C MET A 222 -0.06 -4.97 5.24
N PHE A 223 -0.56 -4.27 6.26
CA PHE A 223 -0.18 -4.53 7.65
C PHE A 223 -1.14 -5.47 8.40
N GLY A 224 -2.19 -5.98 7.74
CA GLY A 224 -3.14 -6.93 8.34
C GLY A 224 -4.07 -6.32 9.39
N ALA A 225 -4.41 -5.04 9.25
CA ALA A 225 -5.34 -4.35 10.14
C ALA A 225 -6.78 -4.35 9.59
N SER A 226 -7.78 -4.54 10.45
CA SER A 226 -9.19 -4.48 10.04
C SER A 226 -9.76 -3.05 9.98
N SER A 227 -9.10 -2.10 10.63
CA SER A 227 -9.49 -0.69 10.68
C SER A 227 -8.28 0.21 10.92
N LYS A 228 -8.42 1.51 10.58
CA LYS A 228 -7.40 2.53 10.87
C LYS A 228 -7.10 2.61 12.36
N GLU A 229 -8.14 2.60 13.19
CA GLU A 229 -8.01 2.64 14.66
C GLU A 229 -7.17 1.47 15.20
N MET A 230 -7.42 0.24 14.72
CA MET A 230 -6.62 -0.92 15.11
C MET A 230 -5.14 -0.74 14.76
N LEU A 231 -4.85 -0.26 13.55
CA LEU A 231 -3.47 -0.03 13.11
C LEU A 231 -2.78 1.02 13.97
N LEU A 232 -3.43 2.17 14.17
CA LEU A 232 -2.87 3.31 14.92
C LEU A 232 -2.62 2.95 16.40
N ASN A 233 -3.55 2.22 17.04
CA ASN A 233 -3.35 1.75 18.42
C ASN A 233 -2.22 0.72 18.56
N ASN A 234 -1.79 0.10 17.45
CA ASN A 234 -0.72 -0.89 17.42
C ASN A 234 0.51 -0.40 16.63
N ILE A 235 0.66 0.90 16.42
CA ILE A 235 1.68 1.43 15.50
C ILE A 235 3.11 1.08 15.94
N GLY A 236 3.37 1.01 17.25
CA GLY A 236 4.67 0.57 17.78
C GLY A 236 5.03 -0.89 17.47
N ARG A 237 4.06 -1.72 17.02
CA ARG A 237 4.35 -3.07 16.51
C ARG A 237 4.82 -3.05 15.06
N VAL A 238 4.46 -2.00 14.31
CA VAL A 238 4.88 -1.77 12.93
C VAL A 238 6.26 -1.11 12.90
N PHE A 239 6.45 -0.09 13.73
CA PHE A 239 7.67 0.72 13.81
C PHE A 239 8.63 0.16 14.86
N ARG A 240 9.46 -0.82 14.48
CA ARG A 240 10.39 -1.50 15.41
C ARG A 240 11.58 -2.13 14.69
N GLY A 241 12.50 -2.71 15.45
CA GLY A 241 13.56 -3.58 14.93
C GLY A 241 14.46 -2.89 13.91
N GLU A 242 14.58 -3.52 12.74
CA GLU A 242 15.46 -3.07 11.63
C GLU A 242 15.09 -1.68 11.07
N MET A 243 13.88 -1.18 11.37
CA MET A 243 13.46 0.16 10.97
C MET A 243 14.36 1.27 11.54
N HIS A 244 14.92 1.08 12.74
CA HIS A 244 15.67 2.13 13.46
C HIS A 244 16.87 2.64 12.65
N GLU A 245 17.65 1.73 12.04
CA GLU A 245 18.80 2.09 11.20
C GLU A 245 18.34 2.87 9.96
N SER A 246 17.29 2.39 9.29
CA SER A 246 16.77 3.05 8.11
C SER A 246 16.18 4.44 8.40
N PHE A 247 15.64 4.66 9.59
CA PHE A 247 15.10 5.94 10.04
C PHE A 247 16.22 6.92 10.43
N ALA A 248 17.30 6.44 11.06
CA ALA A 248 18.47 7.28 11.35
C ALA A 248 19.05 7.90 10.08
N ASP A 249 19.16 7.12 9.01
CA ASP A 249 19.58 7.63 7.69
C ASP A 249 18.58 8.65 7.11
N GLN A 250 17.27 8.42 7.28
CA GLN A 250 16.24 9.37 6.85
C GLN A 250 16.36 10.71 7.59
N LEU A 251 16.63 10.68 8.90
CA LEU A 251 16.88 11.89 9.68
C LEU A 251 18.14 12.62 9.17
N LEU A 252 19.18 11.90 8.76
CA LEU A 252 20.37 12.49 8.15
C LEU A 252 20.05 13.17 6.83
N ASP A 253 19.29 12.52 5.95
CA ASP A 253 18.85 13.12 4.68
C ASP A 253 17.97 14.37 4.93
N LEU A 254 17.07 14.31 5.91
CA LEU A 254 16.26 15.46 6.33
C LEU A 254 17.11 16.60 6.88
N TRP A 255 18.15 16.28 7.65
CA TRP A 255 19.13 17.26 8.15
C TRP A 255 19.89 17.95 7.00
N GLU A 256 20.19 17.23 5.93
CA GLU A 256 20.79 17.80 4.71
C GLU A 256 19.80 18.58 3.84
N GLY A 257 18.52 18.66 4.25
CA GLY A 257 17.46 19.36 3.54
C GLY A 257 16.81 18.54 2.42
N LYS A 258 17.06 17.23 2.36
CA LYS A 258 16.40 16.33 1.39
C LYS A 258 15.01 15.97 1.90
N THR A 259 14.02 16.70 1.43
CA THR A 259 12.60 16.51 1.80
C THR A 259 11.84 15.52 0.91
N PHE A 260 12.50 15.01 -0.13
CA PHE A 260 12.05 13.88 -0.93
C PHE A 260 13.09 12.76 -0.86
N GLN A 261 12.66 11.54 -0.53
CA GLN A 261 13.56 10.42 -0.28
C GLN A 261 12.95 9.11 -0.79
N GLN A 262 13.81 8.17 -1.20
CA GLN A 262 13.40 6.82 -1.58
C GLN A 262 14.36 5.81 -0.96
N ARG A 263 13.84 4.82 -0.23
CA ARG A 263 14.66 3.83 0.49
C ARG A 263 13.97 2.47 0.51
N GLU A 264 14.76 1.41 0.64
CA GLU A 264 14.25 0.09 0.98
C GLU A 264 14.35 -0.09 2.50
N VAL A 265 13.22 -0.37 3.14
CA VAL A 265 13.09 -0.47 4.60
C VAL A 265 12.38 -1.75 4.99
N VAL A 266 12.47 -2.12 6.26
CA VAL A 266 11.74 -3.26 6.83
C VAL A 266 10.81 -2.74 7.91
N ASN A 267 9.52 -3.00 7.73
CA ASN A 267 8.51 -2.84 8.78
C ASN A 267 7.94 -4.21 9.14
N TYR A 268 7.02 -4.25 10.09
CA TYR A 268 6.39 -5.50 10.53
C TYR A 268 4.87 -5.41 10.44
N ALA A 269 4.26 -6.45 9.89
CA ALA A 269 2.80 -6.61 9.92
C ALA A 269 2.30 -6.83 11.35
N LEU A 270 1.01 -6.64 11.60
CA LEU A 270 0.41 -6.93 12.91
C LEU A 270 0.45 -8.41 13.29
N SER A 271 0.68 -9.32 12.33
CA SER A 271 1.01 -10.73 12.58
C SER A 271 2.39 -10.91 13.22
N GLY A 272 3.30 -9.96 13.00
CA GLY A 272 4.71 -10.01 13.39
C GLY A 272 5.67 -10.29 12.26
N ASP A 273 5.18 -10.67 11.07
CA ASP A 273 6.00 -10.96 9.89
C ASP A 273 6.72 -9.70 9.38
N ALA A 274 7.95 -9.85 8.93
CA ALA A 274 8.70 -8.78 8.28
C ALA A 274 8.12 -8.50 6.89
N VAL A 275 7.93 -7.21 6.60
CA VAL A 275 7.47 -6.69 5.32
C VAL A 275 8.59 -5.81 4.77
N HIS A 276 9.18 -6.22 3.66
CA HIS A 276 10.17 -5.41 2.95
C HIS A 276 9.45 -4.39 2.09
N ILE A 277 9.80 -3.12 2.25
CA ILE A 277 9.07 -2.00 1.66
C ILE A 277 10.03 -1.15 0.84
N HIS A 278 9.64 -0.83 -0.38
CA HIS A 278 10.19 0.33 -1.09
C HIS A 278 9.36 1.55 -0.69
N MET A 279 9.95 2.41 0.14
CA MET A 279 9.33 3.59 0.71
C MET A 279 9.71 4.82 -0.13
N GLN A 280 8.73 5.63 -0.45
CA GLN A 280 8.91 7.00 -0.91
C GLN A 280 8.37 7.95 0.15
N PHE A 281 9.15 8.93 0.54
CA PHE A 281 8.82 9.94 1.53
C PHE A 281 8.88 11.31 0.87
N SER A 282 7.86 12.15 1.09
CA SER A 282 7.84 13.52 0.60
C SER A 282 7.15 14.45 1.58
N VAL A 283 7.84 15.51 2.00
CA VAL A 283 7.18 16.67 2.63
C VAL A 283 6.43 17.43 1.54
N LEU A 284 5.17 17.80 1.78
CA LEU A 284 4.40 18.58 0.80
C LEU A 284 4.91 20.03 0.72
N ALA A 285 4.81 20.63 -0.46
CA ALA A 285 5.44 21.91 -0.79
C ALA A 285 5.06 23.04 0.18
N ASP A 286 3.78 23.14 0.53
CA ASP A 286 3.26 24.16 1.45
C ASP A 286 3.66 23.92 2.92
N HIS A 287 4.27 22.77 3.22
CA HIS A 287 4.69 22.32 4.54
C HIS A 287 6.21 22.12 4.65
N LEU A 288 7.00 22.65 3.71
CA LEU A 288 8.47 22.50 3.77
C LEU A 288 9.11 23.20 4.99
N ALA A 289 8.46 24.24 5.52
CA ALA A 289 8.95 25.01 6.65
C ALA A 289 8.76 24.27 7.99
N ASP A 290 7.65 23.55 8.15
CA ASP A 290 7.21 22.96 9.42
C ASP A 290 7.09 21.44 9.41
N TRP A 291 7.11 20.80 8.23
CA TRP A 291 6.89 19.38 8.02
C TRP A 291 5.56 18.85 8.58
N GLY A 292 4.55 19.72 8.67
CA GLY A 292 3.23 19.36 9.22
C GLY A 292 2.40 18.43 8.33
N LEU A 293 2.82 18.24 7.08
CA LEU A 293 2.18 17.32 6.14
C LEU A 293 3.20 16.60 5.27
N VAL A 294 3.34 15.31 5.53
CA VAL A 294 4.23 14.38 4.85
C VAL A 294 3.40 13.28 4.22
N LEU A 295 3.70 12.95 2.97
CA LEU A 295 3.12 11.82 2.26
C LEU A 295 4.15 10.69 2.13
N LEU A 296 3.76 9.48 2.53
CA LEU A 296 4.53 8.27 2.27
C LEU A 296 3.77 7.35 1.32
N SER A 297 4.50 6.78 0.36
CA SER A 297 4.03 5.70 -0.50
C SER A 297 4.88 4.47 -0.23
N LEU A 298 4.21 3.36 0.12
CA LEU A 298 4.86 2.10 0.45
C LEU A 298 4.47 1.04 -0.58
N VAL A 299 5.48 0.38 -1.15
CA VAL A 299 5.30 -0.76 -2.04
C VAL A 299 5.96 -1.99 -1.41
N ASP A 300 5.18 -3.05 -1.19
CA ASP A 300 5.70 -4.31 -0.69
C ASP A 300 6.58 -4.99 -1.75
N ILE A 301 7.85 -5.17 -1.41
CA ILE A 301 8.88 -5.81 -2.24
C ILE A 301 9.34 -7.14 -1.63
N THR A 302 8.61 -7.70 -0.67
CA THR A 302 8.96 -8.95 0.03
C THR A 302 9.13 -10.11 -0.94
N ALA A 303 8.22 -10.26 -1.92
CA ALA A 303 8.35 -11.30 -2.94
C ALA A 303 9.62 -11.13 -3.78
N ARG A 304 9.95 -9.88 -4.16
CA ARG A 304 11.19 -9.55 -4.89
C ARG A 304 12.42 -9.88 -4.06
N LYS A 305 12.46 -9.48 -2.78
CA LYS A 305 13.58 -9.76 -1.87
C LYS A 305 13.80 -11.25 -1.65
N LYS A 306 12.72 -12.03 -1.50
CA LYS A 306 12.79 -13.50 -1.42
C LYS A 306 13.36 -14.10 -2.71
N ALA A 307 12.96 -13.59 -3.88
CA ALA A 307 13.49 -14.05 -5.16
C ALA A 307 14.98 -13.68 -5.33
N GLU A 308 15.38 -12.47 -4.96
CA GLU A 308 16.80 -12.03 -4.97
C GLU A 308 17.66 -12.92 -4.07
N ALA A 309 17.24 -13.15 -2.83
CA ALA A 309 17.93 -14.03 -1.90
C ALA A 309 18.01 -15.48 -2.40
N TYR A 310 16.94 -15.97 -3.02
CA TYR A 310 16.91 -17.30 -3.62
C TYR A 310 17.86 -17.41 -4.82
N LEU A 311 17.91 -16.39 -5.69
CA LEU A 311 18.85 -16.34 -6.81
C LEU A 311 20.30 -16.27 -6.33
N GLU A 312 20.59 -15.50 -5.28
CA GLU A 312 21.93 -15.48 -4.68
C GLU A 312 22.30 -16.86 -4.11
N TYR A 313 21.35 -17.52 -3.44
CA TYR A 313 21.53 -18.87 -2.94
C TYR A 313 21.87 -19.85 -4.08
N LEU A 314 21.10 -19.83 -5.17
CA LEU A 314 21.34 -20.64 -6.39
C LEU A 314 22.70 -20.36 -7.03
N GLY A 315 23.13 -19.09 -7.00
CA GLY A 315 24.45 -18.69 -7.50
C GLY A 315 25.60 -19.35 -6.74
N LYS A 316 25.39 -19.73 -5.47
CA LYS A 316 26.45 -20.26 -4.58
C LYS A 316 26.24 -21.70 -4.13
N HIS A 317 25.09 -22.32 -4.37
CA HIS A 317 24.75 -23.67 -3.87
C HIS A 317 24.23 -24.60 -4.95
N ASP A 318 24.45 -25.90 -4.75
CA ASP A 318 23.87 -26.97 -5.55
C ASP A 318 22.47 -27.30 -5.02
N VAL A 319 21.45 -27.18 -5.86
CA VAL A 319 20.04 -27.33 -5.47
C VAL A 319 19.74 -28.73 -4.93
N LEU A 320 20.40 -29.76 -5.48
CA LEU A 320 20.13 -31.13 -5.09
C LEU A 320 20.72 -31.45 -3.71
N THR A 321 21.98 -31.08 -3.47
CA THR A 321 22.72 -31.50 -2.26
C THR A 321 22.79 -30.44 -1.18
N GLN A 322 22.35 -29.20 -1.47
CA GLN A 322 22.42 -28.02 -0.58
C GLN A 322 23.86 -27.61 -0.17
N LEU A 323 24.87 -28.27 -0.72
CA LEU A 323 26.28 -27.89 -0.60
C LEU A 323 26.60 -26.68 -1.49
N ARG A 324 27.83 -26.18 -1.42
CA ARG A 324 28.31 -25.18 -2.37
C ARG A 324 28.34 -25.75 -3.79
N ASN A 325 28.13 -24.92 -4.80
CA ASN A 325 28.22 -25.35 -6.20
C ASN A 325 29.65 -25.17 -6.75
N ARG A 326 29.85 -25.62 -7.99
CA ARG A 326 31.09 -25.45 -8.74
C ARG A 326 31.55 -23.98 -8.87
N ALA A 327 30.60 -23.06 -9.04
CA ALA A 327 30.92 -21.63 -9.21
C ALA A 327 31.54 -21.06 -7.92
N PHE A 328 30.91 -21.30 -6.77
CA PHE A 328 31.44 -20.93 -5.46
C PHE A 328 32.81 -21.58 -5.22
N TYR A 329 32.96 -22.88 -5.50
CA TYR A 329 34.24 -23.57 -5.35
C TYR A 329 35.37 -22.88 -6.13
N ALA A 330 35.13 -22.55 -7.40
CA ALA A 330 36.13 -21.89 -8.24
C ALA A 330 36.49 -20.48 -7.73
N GLU A 331 35.50 -19.72 -7.26
CA GLU A 331 35.71 -18.39 -6.68
C GLU A 331 36.52 -18.49 -5.38
N GLU A 332 36.14 -19.39 -4.49
CA GLU A 332 36.79 -19.58 -3.18
C GLU A 332 38.21 -20.11 -3.32
N LEU A 333 38.43 -21.05 -4.24
CA LEU A 333 39.76 -21.54 -4.58
C LEU A 333 40.66 -20.39 -5.08
N ASN A 334 40.14 -19.53 -5.97
CA ASN A 334 40.87 -18.35 -6.44
C ASN A 334 41.17 -17.37 -5.30
N ARG A 335 40.21 -17.14 -4.40
CA ARG A 335 40.37 -16.28 -3.23
C ARG A 335 41.50 -16.77 -2.32
N VAL A 336 41.47 -18.06 -1.98
CA VAL A 336 42.46 -18.69 -1.09
C VAL A 336 43.83 -18.77 -1.76
N THR A 337 43.90 -19.09 -3.06
CA THR A 337 45.16 -19.11 -3.81
C THR A 337 45.86 -17.75 -3.79
N ARG A 338 45.10 -16.64 -3.84
CA ARG A 338 45.66 -15.28 -3.83
C ARG A 338 46.04 -14.78 -2.44
N LYS A 339 45.25 -15.10 -1.40
CA LYS A 339 45.34 -14.43 -0.08
C LYS A 339 45.54 -15.37 1.10
N GLY A 340 45.49 -16.68 0.90
CA GLY A 340 45.40 -17.66 1.97
C GLY A 340 44.01 -17.67 2.66
N PRO A 341 43.90 -18.25 3.85
CA PRO A 341 44.99 -18.72 4.72
C PRO A 341 45.68 -20.00 4.23
N TRP A 342 46.95 -20.17 4.61
CA TRP A 342 47.79 -21.34 4.33
C TRP A 342 48.12 -22.10 5.62
N PRO A 343 48.42 -23.42 5.57
CA PRO A 343 48.38 -24.30 4.39
C PRO A 343 46.95 -24.52 3.87
N LEU A 344 46.81 -24.96 2.62
CA LEU A 344 45.53 -25.34 2.03
C LEU A 344 45.51 -26.84 1.84
N SER A 345 44.49 -27.50 2.37
CA SER A 345 44.21 -28.92 2.08
C SER A 345 42.94 -29.08 1.27
N ILE A 346 42.91 -30.11 0.43
CA ILE A 346 41.82 -30.41 -0.50
C ILE A 346 41.50 -31.89 -0.37
N ILE A 347 40.21 -32.20 -0.26
CA ILE A 347 39.69 -33.56 -0.35
C ILE A 347 38.89 -33.63 -1.64
N ALA A 348 39.31 -34.46 -2.59
CA ALA A 348 38.53 -34.84 -3.76
C ALA A 348 37.69 -36.06 -3.40
N ILE A 349 36.40 -36.05 -3.72
CA ILE A 349 35.44 -37.05 -3.30
C ILE A 349 34.59 -37.47 -4.50
N ASP A 350 34.36 -38.76 -4.66
CA ASP A 350 33.53 -39.30 -5.71
C ASP A 350 32.57 -40.35 -5.17
N LEU A 351 31.29 -40.26 -5.56
CA LEU A 351 30.25 -41.21 -5.18
C LEU A 351 30.31 -42.48 -6.04
N ASN A 352 30.69 -43.58 -5.41
CA ASN A 352 30.74 -44.87 -6.08
C ASN A 352 29.34 -45.40 -6.45
N GLY A 353 29.22 -45.97 -7.64
CA GLY A 353 28.03 -46.73 -8.07
C GLY A 353 26.83 -45.89 -8.53
N LEU A 354 26.93 -44.55 -8.62
CA LEU A 354 25.78 -43.70 -8.98
C LEU A 354 25.13 -44.09 -10.31
N LYS A 355 25.94 -44.40 -11.35
CA LYS A 355 25.44 -44.78 -12.67
C LYS A 355 24.60 -46.07 -12.63
N VAL A 356 25.10 -47.10 -11.94
CA VAL A 356 24.40 -48.38 -11.78
C VAL A 356 23.03 -48.16 -11.13
N VAL A 357 22.97 -47.34 -10.09
CA VAL A 357 21.70 -47.04 -9.41
C VAL A 357 20.75 -46.25 -10.29
N ASN A 358 21.25 -45.29 -11.07
CA ASN A 358 20.41 -44.56 -12.03
C ASN A 358 19.83 -45.49 -13.10
N ASP A 359 20.64 -46.41 -13.62
CA ASP A 359 20.23 -47.33 -14.69
C ASP A 359 19.25 -48.40 -14.18
N GLU A 360 19.44 -48.91 -12.96
CA GLU A 360 18.62 -49.98 -12.38
C GLU A 360 17.36 -49.47 -11.65
N GLN A 361 17.44 -48.32 -10.99
CA GLN A 361 16.41 -47.81 -10.07
C GLN A 361 15.89 -46.41 -10.46
N GLY A 362 16.43 -45.82 -11.53
CA GLY A 362 16.02 -44.52 -12.05
C GLY A 362 16.70 -43.34 -11.35
N HIS A 363 16.65 -42.17 -12.01
CA HIS A 363 17.30 -40.94 -11.54
C HIS A 363 16.86 -40.49 -10.14
N ALA A 364 15.61 -40.76 -9.74
CA ALA A 364 15.14 -40.41 -8.41
C ALA A 364 15.93 -41.12 -7.30
N ALA A 365 16.38 -42.37 -7.53
CA ALA A 365 17.21 -43.12 -6.60
C ALA A 365 18.63 -42.56 -6.52
N GLY A 366 19.26 -42.23 -7.66
CA GLY A 366 20.56 -41.56 -7.67
C GLY A 366 20.52 -40.17 -7.03
N ASP A 367 19.47 -39.40 -7.29
CA ASP A 367 19.24 -38.11 -6.61
C ASP A 367 19.16 -38.28 -5.09
N SER A 368 18.52 -39.36 -4.61
CA SER A 368 18.47 -39.67 -3.18
C SER A 368 19.85 -39.99 -2.61
N MET A 369 20.72 -40.68 -3.36
CA MET A 369 22.10 -40.92 -2.91
C MET A 369 22.90 -39.63 -2.82
N LEU A 370 22.79 -38.76 -3.83
CA LEU A 370 23.47 -37.47 -3.86
C LEU A 370 23.02 -36.57 -2.70
N ARG A 371 21.72 -36.51 -2.40
CA ARG A 371 21.19 -35.80 -1.22
C ARG A 371 21.83 -36.28 0.07
N ARG A 372 21.92 -37.60 0.26
CA ARG A 372 22.53 -38.21 1.45
C ARG A 372 24.02 -37.88 1.58
N VAL A 373 24.77 -37.85 0.48
CA VAL A 373 26.18 -37.35 0.49
C VAL A 373 26.21 -35.89 0.91
N GLY A 374 25.31 -35.06 0.38
CA GLY A 374 25.10 -33.67 0.79
C GLY A 374 24.89 -33.53 2.30
N GLU A 375 23.98 -34.30 2.88
CA GLU A 375 23.69 -34.31 4.32
C GLU A 375 24.92 -34.68 5.17
N VAL A 376 25.68 -35.69 4.73
CA VAL A 376 26.89 -36.14 5.43
C VAL A 376 27.95 -35.05 5.41
N LEU A 377 28.25 -34.48 4.24
CA LEU A 377 29.25 -33.44 4.10
C LEU A 377 28.85 -32.14 4.83
N ALA A 378 27.57 -31.75 4.78
CA ALA A 378 27.07 -30.57 5.48
C ALA A 378 27.17 -30.68 7.01
N LYS A 379 27.09 -31.90 7.57
CA LYS A 379 27.27 -32.15 9.02
C LYS A 379 28.72 -32.35 9.43
N ALA A 380 29.57 -32.81 8.52
CA ALA A 380 30.98 -33.09 8.79
C ALA A 380 31.86 -31.84 8.66
N VAL A 381 31.52 -30.93 7.75
CA VAL A 381 32.38 -29.80 7.36
C VAL A 381 31.88 -28.50 7.98
N ASP A 382 32.71 -27.92 8.86
CA ASP A 382 32.44 -26.65 9.54
C ASP A 382 33.33 -25.51 8.99
N PRO A 383 32.87 -24.24 8.99
CA PRO A 383 33.70 -23.10 8.62
C PRO A 383 35.01 -23.05 9.44
N PRO A 384 36.15 -22.66 8.84
CA PRO A 384 36.30 -22.06 7.51
C PRO A 384 36.38 -23.05 6.33
N ALA A 385 36.29 -24.37 6.57
CA ALA A 385 36.25 -25.35 5.49
C ALA A 385 34.89 -25.30 4.76
N CYS A 386 34.87 -25.71 3.50
CA CYS A 386 33.63 -25.77 2.72
C CYS A 386 33.57 -27.00 1.82
N ALA A 387 32.41 -27.65 1.81
CA ALA A 387 32.09 -28.75 0.91
C ALA A 387 31.31 -28.23 -0.29
N ALA A 388 31.69 -28.67 -1.49
CA ALA A 388 31.06 -28.32 -2.74
C ALA A 388 30.80 -29.56 -3.61
N ARG A 389 29.72 -29.52 -4.40
CA ARG A 389 29.50 -30.45 -5.51
C ARG A 389 29.94 -29.79 -6.81
N ILE A 390 30.89 -30.40 -7.51
CA ILE A 390 31.51 -29.80 -8.71
C ILE A 390 30.91 -30.33 -10.02
N GLY A 391 30.26 -31.50 -10.00
CA GLY A 391 29.50 -32.05 -11.12
C GLY A 391 29.15 -33.52 -10.87
N GLY A 392 28.07 -34.04 -11.47
CA GLY A 392 27.75 -35.49 -11.41
C GLY A 392 27.81 -36.09 -10.00
N ASP A 393 28.67 -37.09 -9.83
CA ASP A 393 29.05 -37.81 -8.61
C ASP A 393 30.23 -37.18 -7.85
N GLU A 394 30.78 -36.06 -8.31
CA GLU A 394 32.00 -35.44 -7.80
C GLU A 394 31.73 -34.33 -6.77
N PHE A 395 32.41 -34.44 -5.64
CA PHE A 395 32.40 -33.51 -4.53
C PHE A 395 33.83 -33.12 -4.15
N THR A 396 33.98 -31.98 -3.49
CA THR A 396 35.26 -31.54 -2.98
C THR A 396 35.10 -30.81 -1.66
N VAL A 397 36.10 -30.92 -0.79
CA VAL A 397 36.21 -30.13 0.42
C VAL A 397 37.47 -29.28 0.35
N LEU A 398 37.31 -27.96 0.46
CA LEU A 398 38.42 -27.02 0.62
C LEU A 398 38.63 -26.74 2.11
N LEU A 399 39.88 -26.84 2.58
CA LEU A 399 40.25 -26.60 3.96
C LEU A 399 41.35 -25.53 4.06
N PRO A 400 41.01 -24.24 3.96
CA PRO A 400 41.98 -23.15 4.10
C PRO A 400 42.52 -23.05 5.52
N GLY A 401 43.84 -22.89 5.68
CA GLY A 401 44.52 -22.83 6.98
C GLY A 401 44.68 -24.18 7.67
N MET A 402 44.35 -25.29 7.01
CA MET A 402 44.41 -26.64 7.57
C MET A 402 45.46 -27.48 6.84
N ASP A 403 46.26 -28.21 7.62
CA ASP A 403 47.30 -29.09 7.11
C ASP A 403 46.77 -30.49 6.78
N GLU A 404 47.65 -31.33 6.26
CA GLU A 404 47.34 -32.69 5.83
C GLU A 404 46.76 -33.55 6.97
N ARG A 405 47.28 -33.39 8.20
CA ARG A 405 46.78 -34.11 9.38
C ARG A 405 45.32 -33.73 9.69
N SER A 406 45.02 -32.44 9.61
CA SER A 406 43.66 -31.92 9.79
C SER A 406 42.71 -32.42 8.70
N ALA A 407 43.19 -32.52 7.46
CA ALA A 407 42.42 -33.05 6.35
C ALA A 407 42.10 -34.55 6.50
N PHE A 408 43.07 -35.37 6.94
CA PHE A 408 42.82 -36.77 7.27
C PHE A 408 41.85 -36.95 8.43
N ALA A 409 41.95 -36.12 9.48
CA ALA A 409 40.97 -36.14 10.57
C ALA A 409 39.54 -35.81 10.10
N LEU A 410 39.41 -34.87 9.15
CA LEU A 410 38.11 -34.56 8.55
C LEU A 410 37.61 -35.71 7.65
N GLN A 411 38.49 -36.36 6.88
CA GLN A 411 38.15 -37.55 6.09
C GLN A 411 37.57 -38.65 6.98
N GLU A 412 38.23 -38.98 8.09
CA GLU A 412 37.73 -39.98 9.06
C GLU A 412 36.37 -39.58 9.67
N ARG A 413 36.18 -38.29 9.96
CA ARG A 413 34.87 -37.77 10.42
C ARG A 413 33.79 -37.94 9.35
N ILE A 414 34.10 -37.67 8.09
CA ILE A 414 33.17 -37.87 6.96
C ILE A 414 32.78 -39.35 6.84
N LEU A 415 33.76 -40.26 6.89
CA LEU A 415 33.52 -41.70 6.83
C LEU A 415 32.67 -42.18 8.01
N SER A 416 32.97 -41.73 9.23
CA SER A 416 32.17 -42.06 10.41
C SER A 416 30.71 -41.58 10.30
N MET A 417 30.49 -40.37 9.78
CA MET A 417 29.15 -39.84 9.52
C MET A 417 28.44 -40.58 8.39
N LEU A 418 29.18 -41.04 7.39
CA LEU A 418 28.65 -41.85 6.29
C LEU A 418 28.18 -43.22 6.80
N ASP A 419 28.96 -43.88 7.66
CA ASP A 419 28.59 -45.16 8.26
C ASP A 419 27.32 -45.04 9.11
N LEU A 420 27.22 -43.98 9.90
CA LEU A 420 25.99 -43.67 10.63
C LEU A 420 24.83 -43.45 9.66
N ASN A 421 25.02 -42.63 8.61
CA ASN A 421 23.98 -42.38 7.61
C ASN A 421 23.51 -43.70 6.95
N ASN A 422 24.42 -44.60 6.60
CA ASN A 422 24.10 -45.91 6.02
C ASN A 422 23.27 -46.81 6.94
N GLN A 423 23.32 -46.62 8.26
CA GLN A 423 22.48 -47.37 9.20
C GLN A 423 21.04 -46.86 9.27
N PHE A 424 20.81 -45.57 8.98
CA PHE A 424 19.49 -44.94 9.08
C PHE A 424 18.66 -44.99 7.80
N TYR A 425 19.29 -45.19 6.64
CA TYR A 425 18.60 -45.21 5.36
C TYR A 425 18.51 -46.64 4.79
N PRO A 426 17.30 -47.13 4.44
CA PRO A 426 17.15 -48.42 3.76
C PRO A 426 17.66 -48.34 2.32
N GLY A 427 18.15 -49.46 1.79
CA GLY A 427 18.60 -49.57 0.40
C GLY A 427 20.12 -49.75 0.28
N GLN A 428 20.69 -49.29 -0.84
CA GLN A 428 22.10 -49.48 -1.13
C GLN A 428 22.98 -48.56 -0.26
N PRO A 429 24.00 -49.10 0.42
CA PRO A 429 24.91 -48.28 1.20
C PRO A 429 25.71 -47.37 0.27
N ILE A 430 25.86 -46.12 0.69
CA ILE A 430 26.70 -45.14 0.02
C ILE A 430 28.16 -45.47 0.33
N SER A 431 29.00 -45.40 -0.71
CA SER A 431 30.44 -45.52 -0.62
C SER A 431 31.08 -44.37 -1.38
N LEU A 432 32.13 -43.80 -0.80
CA LEU A 432 32.87 -42.68 -1.38
C LEU A 432 34.31 -43.12 -1.66
N ALA A 433 34.86 -42.67 -2.77
CA ALA A 433 36.31 -42.63 -2.97
C ALA A 433 36.82 -41.23 -2.59
N MET A 434 37.89 -41.13 -1.80
CA MET A 434 38.36 -39.89 -1.19
C MET A 434 39.88 -39.74 -1.29
N GLY A 435 40.33 -38.70 -1.98
CA GLY A 435 41.73 -38.37 -2.12
C GLY A 435 42.08 -37.08 -1.41
N VAL A 436 43.16 -37.09 -0.62
CA VAL A 436 43.61 -35.94 0.16
C VAL A 436 44.94 -35.42 -0.38
N ALA A 437 45.08 -34.10 -0.50
CA ALA A 437 46.37 -33.46 -0.73
C ALA A 437 46.43 -32.07 -0.09
N SER A 438 47.64 -31.66 0.30
CA SER A 438 47.88 -30.35 0.90
C SER A 438 49.01 -29.60 0.17
N CYS A 439 48.92 -28.28 0.18
CA CYS A 439 49.97 -27.38 -0.28
C CYS A 439 50.21 -26.25 0.72
N ARG A 440 51.42 -25.68 0.66
CA ARG A 440 51.87 -24.55 1.49
C ARG A 440 51.91 -23.28 0.64
N SER A 441 52.12 -22.15 1.33
CA SER A 441 52.36 -20.87 0.66
C SER A 441 53.55 -20.98 -0.30
N GLY A 442 53.33 -20.64 -1.57
CA GLY A 442 54.35 -20.69 -2.63
C GLY A 442 54.28 -21.93 -3.53
N ASP A 443 53.51 -22.95 -3.15
CA ASP A 443 53.24 -24.11 -4.00
C ASP A 443 52.18 -23.78 -5.08
N MET A 444 52.19 -24.54 -6.19
CA MET A 444 51.11 -24.49 -7.17
C MET A 444 49.88 -25.25 -6.64
N VAL A 445 48.79 -24.52 -6.37
CA VAL A 445 47.53 -25.12 -5.86
C VAL A 445 46.96 -26.17 -6.82
N GLU A 446 47.08 -25.95 -8.13
CA GLU A 446 46.62 -26.93 -9.14
C GLU A 446 47.33 -28.29 -9.00
N ALA A 447 48.60 -28.31 -8.57
CA ALA A 447 49.32 -29.55 -8.33
C ALA A 447 48.79 -30.31 -7.10
N ALA A 448 48.28 -29.60 -6.08
CA ALA A 448 47.61 -30.25 -4.96
C ALA A 448 46.25 -30.82 -5.37
N ILE A 449 45.45 -30.08 -6.13
CA ILE A 449 44.17 -30.57 -6.69
C ILE A 449 44.39 -31.84 -7.49
N HIS A 450 45.38 -31.83 -8.40
CA HIS A 450 45.70 -33.00 -9.22
C HIS A 450 46.14 -34.20 -8.38
N ARG A 451 46.92 -34.00 -7.30
CA ARG A 451 47.30 -35.10 -6.39
C ARG A 451 46.10 -35.65 -5.62
N ALA A 452 45.18 -34.80 -5.15
CA ALA A 452 43.96 -35.23 -4.48
C ALA A 452 43.08 -36.04 -5.44
N ASP A 453 42.90 -35.56 -6.67
CA ASP A 453 42.12 -36.26 -7.70
C ASP A 453 42.71 -37.63 -8.06
N GLN A 454 44.04 -37.71 -8.24
CA GLN A 454 44.72 -38.98 -8.49
C GLN A 454 44.57 -39.98 -7.33
N ALA A 455 44.65 -39.50 -6.08
CA ALA A 455 44.47 -40.34 -4.91
C ALA A 455 43.03 -40.88 -4.81
N MET A 456 42.04 -40.02 -5.05
CA MET A 456 40.62 -40.39 -5.10
C MET A 456 40.37 -41.42 -6.20
N TYR A 457 40.92 -41.20 -7.38
CA TYR A 457 40.77 -42.10 -8.52
C TYR A 457 41.41 -43.47 -8.27
N ALA A 458 42.56 -43.52 -7.60
CA ALA A 458 43.19 -44.77 -7.19
C ALA A 458 42.32 -45.58 -6.21
N GLU A 459 41.64 -44.90 -5.29
CA GLU A 459 40.68 -45.52 -4.38
C GLU A 459 39.42 -46.01 -5.11
N LYS A 460 38.89 -45.19 -6.04
CA LYS A 460 37.75 -45.58 -6.92
C LYS A 460 38.07 -46.85 -7.70
N ILE A 461 39.28 -46.98 -8.24
CA ILE A 461 39.72 -48.21 -8.94
C ILE A 461 39.70 -49.43 -8.00
N ARG A 462 40.25 -49.31 -6.78
CA ARG A 462 40.28 -50.42 -5.81
C ARG A 462 38.86 -50.89 -5.49
N TYR A 463 37.94 -49.95 -5.26
CA TYR A 463 36.54 -50.25 -5.01
C TYR A 463 35.91 -51.11 -6.11
N TYR A 464 36.08 -50.74 -7.39
CA TYR A 464 35.49 -51.51 -8.50
C TYR A 464 36.19 -52.86 -8.73
N GLN A 465 37.49 -52.97 -8.45
CA GLN A 465 38.22 -54.23 -8.51
C GLN A 465 37.72 -55.23 -7.46
N GLU A 466 37.50 -54.78 -6.23
CA GLU A 466 37.00 -55.61 -5.13
C GLU A 466 35.56 -56.07 -5.35
N LYS A 467 34.74 -55.26 -6.04
CA LYS A 467 33.33 -55.59 -6.35
C LYS A 467 33.15 -56.44 -7.61
N GLY A 468 34.21 -56.68 -8.39
CA GLY A 468 34.15 -57.52 -9.60
C GLY A 468 33.34 -56.92 -10.76
N VAL A 469 33.20 -55.59 -10.82
CA VAL A 469 32.41 -54.89 -11.85
C VAL A 469 33.33 -54.31 -12.92
N ASP A 470 33.19 -54.73 -14.18
CA ASP A 470 34.01 -54.27 -15.31
C ASP A 470 33.61 -52.85 -15.76
N ARG A 471 34.59 -51.94 -15.78
CA ARG A 471 34.42 -50.50 -16.04
C ARG A 471 33.85 -50.19 -17.43
N ARG A 472 33.95 -51.12 -18.40
CA ARG A 472 33.51 -50.90 -19.79
C ARG A 472 31.99 -50.92 -19.99
N GLN A 473 31.21 -51.36 -19.00
CA GLN A 473 29.75 -51.19 -19.00
C GLN A 473 29.31 -49.85 -18.38
N LEU A 474 30.25 -49.00 -17.96
CA LEU A 474 30.00 -47.86 -17.05
C LEU A 474 30.42 -46.48 -17.59
N SER A 475 30.85 -46.32 -18.85
CA SER A 475 31.13 -44.99 -19.45
C SER A 475 29.87 -44.33 -19.98
#